data_AF-A0A645HFP2-F1
#
_entry.id   AF-A0A645HFP2-F1
#
_cell.length_a   1.000
_cell.length_b   1.000
_cell.length_c   1.000
_cell.angle_alpha   90.00
_cell.angle_beta   90.00
_cell.angle_gamma   90.00
#
_symmetry.space_group_name_H-M   'P 1'
#
loop_
_entity.id
_entity.type
_entity.pdbx_description
1 polymer ?
#
loop_
_entity_poly.entity_id
_entity_poly.type
_entity_poly.pdbx_seq_one_letter_code
_entity_poly.pdbx_strand_id
1 'polypeptide(L)'
;MAEADAILLGSPVYHSSITAELKAVLDRAGFSGRWAKNEMKKSGESYTWGTMALSGKVIVPVSTARRAGHNFAFAQMLLWAAANDCIIVGNTYWNVGVAGKGGAKNAEEDEEGTGIMKNIADRVVALLKRL
;
A
#
# COMPACT_ATOMS: atom_id res chain seq x y z
N MET A 1 5.13 9.80 7.04
CA MET A 1 5.33 8.35 6.75
C MET A 1 6.24 7.69 7.79
N ALA A 2 7.42 8.25 8.10
CA ALA A 2 8.35 7.67 9.07
C ALA A 2 7.79 7.53 10.50
N GLU A 3 6.87 8.41 10.91
CA GLU A 3 6.26 8.40 12.25
C GLU A 3 4.98 7.57 12.34
N ALA A 4 4.44 7.08 11.22
CA ALA A 4 3.19 6.33 11.22
C ALA A 4 3.44 4.84 11.52
N ASP A 5 2.55 4.23 12.30
CA ASP A 5 2.54 2.78 12.53
C ASP A 5 1.88 2.02 11.37
N ALA A 6 0.83 2.63 10.79
CA ALA A 6 0.15 2.13 9.60
C ALA A 6 -0.07 3.25 8.56
N ILE A 7 -0.03 2.89 7.28
CA ILE A 7 -0.26 3.80 6.16
C ILE A 7 -1.21 3.14 5.16
N LEU A 8 -2.32 3.81 4.88
CA LEU A 8 -3.24 3.44 3.79
C LEU A 8 -2.77 4.12 2.50
N LEU A 9 -2.54 3.33 1.47
CA LEU A 9 -2.17 3.80 0.13
C LEU A 9 -3.37 3.66 -0.79
N GLY A 10 -4.10 4.75 -1.00
CA GLY A 10 -5.26 4.79 -1.87
C GLY A 10 -4.93 5.34 -3.25
N SER A 11 -5.36 4.65 -4.31
CA SER A 11 -5.24 5.18 -5.67
C SER A 11 -6.45 4.84 -6.54
N PRO A 12 -7.01 5.80 -7.31
CA PRO A 12 -7.77 5.43 -8.48
C PRO A 12 -6.84 4.75 -9.51
N VAL A 13 -7.42 3.98 -10.41
CA VAL A 13 -6.68 3.26 -11.46
C VAL A 13 -6.67 4.05 -12.76
N TYR A 14 -5.47 4.38 -13.25
CA TYR A 14 -5.25 4.91 -14.58
C TYR A 14 -4.39 3.94 -15.39
N HIS A 15 -4.94 3.41 -16.49
CA HIS A 15 -4.27 2.43 -17.36
C HIS A 15 -3.63 1.25 -16.60
N SER A 16 -4.38 0.62 -15.69
CA SER A 16 -3.90 -0.48 -14.83
C SER A 16 -2.74 -0.10 -13.89
N SER A 17 -2.62 1.19 -13.57
CA SER A 17 -1.59 1.72 -12.70
C SER A 17 -2.16 2.63 -11.62
N ILE A 18 -1.39 2.83 -10.56
CA ILE A 18 -1.63 3.93 -9.63
C ILE A 18 -1.40 5.28 -10.30
N THR A 19 -1.89 6.35 -9.68
CA THR A 19 -1.66 7.71 -10.17
C THR A 19 -0.17 8.08 -10.18
N ALA A 20 0.21 9.00 -11.07
CA ALA A 20 1.59 9.47 -11.16
C ALA A 20 2.03 10.16 -9.86
N GLU A 21 1.11 10.87 -9.21
CA GLU A 21 1.32 11.54 -7.93
C GLU A 21 1.65 10.55 -6.82
N LEU A 22 0.85 9.47 -6.69
CA LEU A 22 1.15 8.45 -5.69
C LEU A 22 2.46 7.74 -6.02
N LYS A 23 2.68 7.39 -7.29
CA LYS A 23 3.94 6.77 -7.72
C LYS A 23 5.16 7.62 -7.37
N ALA A 24 5.10 8.93 -7.61
CA ALA A 24 6.19 9.85 -7.27
C ALA A 24 6.47 9.89 -5.77
N VAL A 25 5.43 9.92 -4.93
CA VAL A 25 5.56 9.85 -3.46
C VAL A 25 6.20 8.53 -3.04
N LEU A 26 5.71 7.40 -3.57
CA LEU A 26 6.23 6.07 -3.24
C LEU A 26 7.69 5.89 -3.69
N ASP A 27 8.06 6.38 -4.87
CA ASP A 27 9.44 6.31 -5.35
C ASP A 27 10.38 7.11 -4.46
N ARG A 28 9.98 8.33 -4.08
CA ARG A 28 10.79 9.18 -3.21
C ARG A 28 10.88 8.60 -1.80
N ALA A 29 9.77 8.12 -1.25
CA ALA A 29 9.71 7.54 0.09
C ALA A 29 10.52 6.24 0.18
N GLY A 30 10.40 5.36 -0.81
CA GLY A 30 11.07 4.07 -0.80
C GLY A 30 12.57 4.19 -1.08
N PHE A 31 12.95 4.85 -2.17
CA PHE A 31 14.37 4.97 -2.54
C PHE A 31 15.14 5.79 -1.51
N SER A 32 14.65 6.99 -1.16
CA SER A 32 15.39 7.83 -0.23
C SER A 32 15.20 7.41 1.23
N GLY A 33 14.07 6.81 1.59
CA GLY A 33 13.87 6.27 2.94
C GLY A 33 14.84 5.15 3.28
N ARG A 34 15.25 4.35 2.28
CA ARG A 34 16.35 3.38 2.42
C ARG A 34 17.66 4.06 2.82
N TRP A 35 18.06 5.10 2.09
CA TRP A 35 19.33 5.82 2.34
C TRP A 35 19.29 6.76 3.53
N ALA A 36 18.11 7.15 4.01
CA ALA A 36 17.97 7.95 5.22
C ALA A 36 18.35 7.19 6.50
N LYS A 37 18.36 5.85 6.46
CA LYS A 37 18.71 4.98 7.59
C LYS A 37 19.91 4.08 7.34
N ASN A 38 20.23 3.80 6.08
CA ASN A 38 21.33 2.91 5.70
C ASN A 38 22.47 3.69 5.04
N GLU A 39 23.69 3.47 5.51
CA GLU A 39 24.90 3.94 4.84
C GLU A 39 25.23 3.06 3.63
N MET A 40 25.94 3.63 2.64
CA MET A 40 26.49 2.85 1.54
C MET A 40 27.52 1.85 2.05
N LYS A 41 27.22 0.56 1.84
CA LYS A 41 28.13 -0.54 2.13
C LYS A 41 29.29 -0.55 1.14
N LYS A 42 30.49 -0.89 1.63
CA LYS A 42 31.66 -1.05 0.76
C LYS A 42 31.53 -2.32 -0.09
N SER A 43 32.32 -2.40 -1.16
CA SER A 43 32.43 -3.63 -1.94
C SER A 43 32.83 -4.80 -1.04
N GLY A 44 32.05 -5.90 -1.08
CA GLY A 44 32.25 -7.09 -0.26
C GLY A 44 31.45 -7.12 1.05
N GLU A 45 30.79 -6.03 1.44
CA GLU A 45 29.90 -6.00 2.60
C GLU A 45 28.46 -6.37 2.23
N SER A 46 27.79 -7.16 3.08
CA SER A 46 26.39 -7.53 2.88
C SER A 46 25.41 -6.43 3.35
N TYR A 47 24.23 -6.41 2.75
CA TYR A 47 23.14 -5.53 3.19
C TYR A 47 22.67 -5.89 4.59
N THR A 48 22.33 -4.87 5.37
CA THR A 48 21.59 -5.00 6.62
C THR A 48 20.10 -4.86 6.31
N TRP A 49 19.33 -5.91 6.59
CA TRP A 49 17.87 -5.95 6.40
C TRP A 49 17.17 -5.52 7.71
N GLY A 50 15.90 -5.10 7.65
CA GLY A 50 15.16 -4.72 8.87
C GLY A 50 15.33 -3.27 9.34
N THR A 51 16.17 -2.47 8.68
CA THR A 51 16.61 -1.16 9.20
C THR A 51 16.13 0.04 8.38
N MET A 52 15.25 -0.16 7.40
CA MET A 52 14.78 0.92 6.53
C MET A 52 13.81 1.83 7.28
N ALA A 53 13.63 3.07 6.81
CA ALA A 53 12.69 4.01 7.41
C ALA A 53 11.23 3.51 7.44
N LEU A 54 10.89 2.51 6.61
CA LEU A 54 9.57 1.89 6.51
C LEU A 54 9.52 0.46 7.08
N SER A 55 10.66 -0.09 7.53
CA SER A 55 10.72 -1.44 8.09
C SER A 55 9.73 -1.61 9.23
N GLY A 56 8.94 -2.69 9.18
CA GLY A 56 7.94 -3.01 10.21
C GLY A 56 6.65 -2.17 10.17
N LYS A 57 6.54 -1.18 9.28
CA LYS A 57 5.30 -0.40 9.15
C LYS A 57 4.21 -1.19 8.47
N VAL A 58 2.98 -1.05 8.93
CA VAL A 58 1.83 -1.67 8.29
C VAL A 58 1.43 -0.87 7.05
N ILE A 59 1.42 -1.50 5.87
CA ILE A 59 0.93 -0.88 4.64
C ILE A 59 -0.37 -1.54 4.19
N VAL A 60 -1.36 -0.72 3.88
CA VAL A 60 -2.67 -1.14 3.40
C VAL A 60 -2.92 -0.54 2.03
N PRO A 61 -2.63 -1.26 0.94
CA PRO A 61 -2.96 -0.81 -0.39
C PRO A 61 -4.46 -0.85 -0.63
N VAL A 62 -5.00 0.15 -1.33
CA VAL A 62 -6.40 0.26 -1.73
C VAL A 62 -6.47 0.81 -3.15
N SER A 63 -7.06 0.07 -4.08
CA SER A 63 -7.28 0.58 -5.45
C SER A 63 -8.75 0.73 -5.77
N THR A 64 -9.10 1.68 -6.64
CA THR A 64 -10.46 1.85 -7.12
C THR A 64 -10.50 2.10 -8.61
N ALA A 65 -11.35 1.37 -9.32
CA ALA A 65 -11.58 1.58 -10.73
C ALA A 65 -13.03 1.28 -11.09
N ARG A 66 -13.46 1.83 -12.23
CA ARG A 66 -14.80 1.58 -12.74
C ARG A 66 -15.01 0.14 -13.26
N ARG A 67 -13.98 -0.50 -13.81
CA ARG A 67 -14.13 -1.77 -14.55
C ARG A 67 -12.95 -2.73 -14.45
N ALA A 68 -11.73 -2.25 -14.68
CA ALA A 68 -10.56 -3.11 -14.81
C ALA A 68 -9.28 -2.39 -14.36
N GLY A 69 -8.22 -3.16 -14.15
CA GLY A 69 -6.89 -2.67 -13.79
C GLY A 69 -6.62 -2.57 -12.29
N HIS A 70 -7.62 -2.85 -11.44
CA HIS A 70 -7.52 -2.83 -9.98
C HIS A 70 -6.36 -3.67 -9.46
N ASN A 71 -6.24 -4.91 -9.95
CA ASN A 71 -5.25 -5.86 -9.45
C ASN A 71 -3.83 -5.43 -9.76
N PHE A 72 -3.58 -4.82 -10.92
CA PHE A 72 -2.25 -4.32 -11.26
C PHE A 72 -1.89 -3.09 -10.42
N ALA A 73 -2.80 -2.13 -10.25
CA ALA A 73 -2.57 -0.97 -9.39
C ALA A 73 -2.38 -1.39 -7.91
N PHE A 74 -3.22 -2.31 -7.42
CA PHE A 74 -3.10 -2.91 -6.09
C PHE A 74 -1.77 -3.64 -5.92
N ALA A 75 -1.38 -4.46 -6.90
CA ALA A 75 -0.10 -5.17 -6.91
C ALA A 75 1.09 -4.22 -6.93
N GLN A 76 1.05 -3.10 -7.66
CA GLN A 76 2.14 -2.11 -7.64
C GLN A 76 2.40 -1.58 -6.22
N MET A 77 1.35 -1.25 -5.47
CA MET A 77 1.48 -0.79 -4.10
C MET A 77 1.90 -1.91 -3.14
N LEU A 78 1.40 -3.13 -3.33
CA LEU A 78 1.83 -4.30 -2.55
C LEU A 78 3.32 -4.60 -2.76
N LEU A 79 3.77 -4.65 -4.01
CA LEU A 79 5.17 -4.92 -4.36
C LEU A 79 6.08 -3.81 -3.84
N TRP A 80 5.62 -2.56 -3.91
CA TRP A 80 6.32 -1.45 -3.27
C TRP A 80 6.44 -1.65 -1.76
N ALA A 81 5.37 -2.03 -1.06
CA ALA A 81 5.41 -2.28 0.38
C ALA A 81 6.38 -3.43 0.72
N ALA A 82 6.31 -4.53 -0.01
CA ALA A 82 7.20 -5.68 0.18
C ALA A 82 8.67 -5.31 -0.03
N ALA A 83 8.99 -4.51 -1.05
CA ALA A 83 10.35 -4.05 -1.32
C ALA A 83 10.91 -3.08 -0.25
N ASN A 84 10.03 -2.49 0.56
CA ASN A 84 10.36 -1.55 1.63
C ASN A 84 10.27 -2.17 3.03
N ASP A 85 10.22 -3.51 3.11
CA ASP A 85 10.25 -4.25 4.38
C ASP A 85 9.07 -3.92 5.32
N CYS A 86 7.94 -3.58 4.71
CA CYS A 86 6.69 -3.30 5.41
C CYS A 86 5.92 -4.58 5.75
N ILE A 87 5.09 -4.50 6.79
CA ILE A 87 4.10 -5.54 7.12
C ILE A 87 2.88 -5.36 6.21
N ILE A 88 2.50 -6.44 5.52
CA ILE A 88 1.32 -6.49 4.66
C ILE A 88 0.24 -7.33 5.36
N VAL A 89 -0.89 -6.70 5.67
CA VAL A 89 -1.99 -7.37 6.37
C VAL A 89 -2.94 -7.99 5.35
N GLY A 90 -3.17 -9.30 5.50
CA GLY A 90 -4.19 -10.00 4.72
C GLY A 90 -5.61 -9.56 5.10
N ASN A 91 -6.51 -9.56 4.13
CA ASN A 91 -7.90 -9.18 4.31
C ASN A 91 -8.85 -10.33 3.89
N THR A 92 -10.16 -10.15 4.04
CA THR A 92 -11.19 -11.08 3.56
C THR A 92 -11.19 -11.21 2.03
N TYR A 93 -10.79 -10.16 1.31
CA TYR A 93 -10.61 -10.16 -0.15
C TYR A 93 -9.57 -9.11 -0.56
N TRP A 94 -9.34 -8.91 -1.86
CA TRP A 94 -8.48 -7.81 -2.33
C TRP A 94 -9.09 -6.46 -1.96
N ASN A 95 -8.25 -5.52 -1.51
CA ASN A 95 -8.66 -4.16 -1.13
C ASN A 95 -8.94 -3.32 -2.39
N VAL A 96 -9.96 -3.70 -3.14
CA VAL A 96 -10.34 -3.10 -4.42
C VAL A 96 -11.79 -2.62 -4.34
N GLY A 97 -12.05 -1.40 -4.81
CA GLY A 97 -13.38 -0.83 -4.89
C GLY A 97 -13.80 -0.53 -6.33
N VAL A 98 -15.12 -0.52 -6.56
CA VAL A 98 -15.71 -0.18 -7.86
C VAL A 98 -16.48 1.14 -7.75
N ALA A 99 -16.10 2.13 -8.56
CA ALA A 99 -16.77 3.42 -8.57
C ALA A 99 -16.71 4.12 -9.94
N GLY A 100 -17.71 4.96 -10.23
CA GLY A 100 -17.78 5.85 -11.39
C GLY A 100 -18.72 5.34 -12.49
N LYS A 101 -18.96 6.13 -13.55
CA LYS A 101 -20.15 5.96 -14.44
C LYS A 101 -20.20 4.68 -15.29
N GLY A 102 -20.39 3.50 -14.68
CA GLY A 102 -20.82 2.19 -15.25
C GLY A 102 -19.80 1.04 -15.11
N GLY A 103 -19.17 0.78 -13.96
CA GLY A 103 -19.76 0.28 -12.72
C GLY A 103 -20.65 1.24 -11.95
N ALA A 104 -21.96 1.21 -12.25
CA ALA A 104 -23.00 2.21 -12.00
C ALA A 104 -23.31 2.58 -10.53
N LYS A 105 -22.38 2.31 -9.63
CA LYS A 105 -22.43 2.64 -8.22
C LYS A 105 -21.42 3.76 -7.95
N ASN A 106 -21.83 4.75 -7.17
CA ASN A 106 -20.86 5.60 -6.52
C ASN A 106 -20.05 4.76 -5.51
N ALA A 107 -18.92 5.28 -5.05
CA ALA A 107 -18.04 4.53 -4.14
C ALA A 107 -18.78 4.10 -2.85
N GLU A 108 -19.71 4.93 -2.37
CA GLU A 108 -20.53 4.66 -1.19
C GLU A 108 -21.59 3.57 -1.39
N GLU A 109 -21.93 3.24 -2.65
CA GLU A 109 -22.91 2.20 -3.00
C GLU A 109 -22.25 0.83 -3.26
N ASP A 110 -20.91 0.79 -3.29
CA ASP A 110 -20.12 -0.43 -3.30
C ASP A 110 -20.06 -1.03 -1.89
N GLU A 111 -21.14 -1.71 -1.51
CA GLU A 111 -21.27 -2.35 -0.19
C GLU A 111 -20.18 -3.41 0.06
N GLU A 112 -19.79 -4.17 -0.97
CA GLU A 112 -18.74 -5.17 -0.86
C GLU A 112 -17.38 -4.51 -0.64
N GLY A 113 -17.01 -3.52 -1.49
CA GLY A 113 -15.80 -2.74 -1.32
C GLY A 113 -15.75 -2.05 0.05
N THR A 114 -16.85 -1.45 0.49
CA THR A 114 -16.96 -0.83 1.81
C THR A 114 -16.78 -1.87 2.94
N GLY A 115 -17.38 -3.05 2.82
CA GLY A 115 -17.21 -4.14 3.78
C GLY A 115 -15.76 -4.63 3.87
N ILE A 116 -15.09 -4.77 2.72
CA ILE A 116 -13.66 -5.08 2.61
C ILE A 116 -12.82 -4.02 3.35
N MET A 117 -13.11 -2.73 3.16
CA MET A 117 -12.39 -1.63 3.81
C MET A 117 -12.60 -1.60 5.33
N LYS A 118 -13.82 -1.86 5.81
CA LYS A 118 -14.11 -1.96 7.24
C LYS A 118 -13.33 -3.11 7.88
N ASN A 119 -13.35 -4.28 7.24
CA ASN A 119 -12.67 -5.46 7.78
C ASN A 119 -11.13 -5.31 7.81
N ILE A 120 -10.51 -4.67 6.81
CA ILE A 120 -9.07 -4.40 6.87
C ILE A 120 -8.72 -3.39 7.96
N ALA A 121 -9.57 -2.37 8.18
CA ALA A 121 -9.38 -1.43 9.28
C ALA A 121 -9.38 -2.13 10.64
N ASP A 122 -10.36 -3.00 10.90
CA ASP A 122 -10.43 -3.78 12.15
C ASP A 122 -9.20 -4.67 12.34
N ARG A 123 -8.74 -5.31 11.26
CA ARG A 123 -7.54 -6.17 11.28
C ARG A 123 -6.27 -5.37 11.55
N VAL A 124 -6.11 -4.20 10.93
CA VAL A 124 -4.96 -3.32 11.16
C VAL A 124 -4.96 -2.86 12.61
N VAL A 125 -6.08 -2.40 13.14
CA VAL A 125 -6.18 -2.00 14.55
C VAL A 125 -5.86 -3.16 15.48
N ALA A 126 -6.38 -4.37 15.21
CA ALA A 126 -6.09 -5.56 16.01
C ALA A 126 -4.62 -5.97 15.95
N LEU A 127 -3.97 -5.82 14.79
CA LEU A 127 -2.54 -6.06 14.62
C LEU A 127 -1.70 -5.03 15.37
N LEU A 128 -1.97 -3.73 15.18
CA LEU A 128 -1.22 -2.65 15.81
C LEU A 128 -1.27 -2.72 17.34
N LYS A 129 -2.38 -3.19 17.92
CA LYS A 129 -2.49 -3.43 19.38
C LYS A 129 -1.60 -4.57 19.89
N ARG A 130 -1.02 -5.38 19.00
CA ARG A 130 -0.20 -6.55 19.32
C ARG A 130 1.27 -6.39 18.93
N LEU A 131 1.60 -5.36 18.14
CA LEU A 131 2.96 -4.95 17.83
C LEU A 131 3.49 -4.07 18.96
#